data_AF-A0A929H5W0-F1
#
_entry.id   AF-A0A929H5W0-F1
#
_cell.length_a   1.000
_cell.length_b   1.000
_cell.length_c   1.000
_cell.angle_alpha   90.00
_cell.angle_beta   90.00
_cell.angle_gamma   90.00
#
_symmetry.space_group_name_H-M   'P 1'
#
loop_
_entity.id
_entity.type
_entity.pdbx_description
1 polymer ?
#
loop_
_entity_poly.entity_id
_entity_poly.type
_entity_poly.pdbx_seq_one_letter_code
_entity_poly.pdbx_strand_id
1 'polypeptide(L)'
;MNRITFLLLFLLFSILLCITQELFAETETATSSWQKLFFYDGWVRNFSSSELDEVNRFEDIGPYNAANLFDRDNTTAWVEGVPGDGIGEMIYFTIGKELKKNIFIENGFQKSESLYEKNNRIKTARITIFVTFMLPGDVTEIGSILQCRQYDKQHIIHLKDVYGYQKIKFPFNQEKLSNFSAKTMVLFEKDYRAELDKRQEYTSGISAECYIGYVVHLEILDIYKGSEWDDTCLTDIWFSSQDEVKRIPANQTITSVFKDEDGNIYINTDKQENLLLTGNTELAIEQATSEPFRLEILQVSPDMEWVQIDQIFGYSGTGKVEEINHLYSVRLRSRVDYSFMPDVFGIHGFATENGVLYVNTNMGLISLRRIWQKLEKVRLLQGE
;
A
#
# COMPACT_ATOMS: atom_id res chain seq x y z
N MET A 1 -38.23 25.19 57.30
CA MET A 1 -37.85 23.99 56.52
C MET A 1 -37.11 23.05 57.47
N ASN A 2 -37.62 21.84 57.73
CA ASN A 2 -37.01 20.94 58.73
C ASN A 2 -35.62 20.48 58.25
N ARG A 3 -34.68 20.28 59.19
CA ARG A 3 -33.28 19.90 58.89
C ARG A 3 -33.17 18.68 57.96
N ILE A 4 -34.11 17.73 58.07
CA ILE A 4 -34.19 16.54 57.21
C ILE A 4 -34.53 16.91 55.75
N THR A 5 -35.44 17.86 55.55
CA THR A 5 -35.83 18.35 54.22
C THR A 5 -34.69 19.12 53.55
N PHE A 6 -33.90 19.89 54.32
CA PHE A 6 -32.70 20.56 53.82
C PHE A 6 -31.60 19.56 53.44
N LEU A 7 -31.40 18.51 54.25
CA LEU A 7 -30.41 17.46 53.96
C LEU A 7 -30.76 16.68 52.69
N LEU A 8 -32.05 16.35 52.49
CA LEU A 8 -32.52 15.63 51.29
C LEU A 8 -32.40 16.48 50.02
N LEU A 9 -32.72 17.78 50.09
CA LEU A 9 -32.54 18.72 48.98
C LEU A 9 -31.06 18.91 48.64
N PHE A 10 -30.19 18.98 49.65
CA PHE A 10 -28.75 19.08 49.44
C PHE A 10 -28.18 17.80 48.80
N LEU A 11 -28.62 16.61 49.27
CA LEU A 11 -28.19 15.33 48.71
C LEU A 11 -28.64 15.18 47.24
N LEU A 12 -29.89 15.52 46.93
CA LEU A 12 -30.43 15.54 45.56
C LEU A 12 -29.67 16.53 44.67
N PHE A 13 -29.33 17.72 45.19
CA PHE A 13 -28.54 18.70 44.44
C PHE A 13 -27.11 18.20 44.18
N SER A 14 -26.45 17.56 45.15
CA SER A 14 -25.11 16.98 44.96
C SER A 14 -25.11 15.76 44.03
N ILE A 15 -26.16 14.93 44.06
CA ILE A 15 -26.31 13.81 43.11
C ILE A 15 -26.58 14.35 41.70
N LEU A 16 -27.41 15.39 41.55
CA LEU A 16 -27.64 16.04 40.27
C LEU A 16 -26.36 16.72 39.74
N LEU A 17 -25.55 17.33 40.63
CA LEU A 17 -24.26 17.93 40.28
C LEU A 17 -23.25 16.86 39.83
N CYS A 18 -23.18 15.71 40.53
CA CYS A 18 -22.34 14.58 40.12
C CYS A 18 -22.79 13.95 38.79
N ILE A 19 -24.09 13.77 38.58
CA ILE A 19 -24.62 13.23 37.31
C ILE A 19 -24.37 14.23 36.16
N THR A 20 -24.45 15.55 36.40
CA THR A 20 -24.05 16.52 35.37
C THR A 20 -22.54 16.50 35.12
N GLN A 21 -21.70 16.34 36.14
CA GLN A 21 -20.25 16.20 35.93
C GLN A 21 -19.88 14.92 35.17
N GLU A 22 -20.57 13.80 35.39
CA GLU A 22 -20.36 12.57 34.60
C GLU A 22 -20.91 12.71 33.16
N LEU A 23 -22.04 13.39 32.95
CA LEU A 23 -22.57 13.65 31.60
C LEU A 23 -21.75 14.68 30.81
N PHE A 24 -21.08 15.63 31.49
CA PHE A 24 -20.19 16.62 30.87
C PHE A 24 -18.73 16.15 30.80
N ALA A 25 -18.32 15.11 31.55
CA ALA A 25 -16.99 14.52 31.45
C ALA A 25 -16.81 13.61 30.22
N GLU A 26 -17.91 13.21 29.55
CA GLU A 26 -17.84 12.52 28.24
C GLU A 26 -17.85 13.48 27.03
N THR A 27 -17.82 14.79 27.26
CA THR A 27 -17.70 15.79 26.19
C THR A 27 -16.59 16.79 26.52
N GLU A 28 -15.35 16.38 26.19
CA GLU A 28 -14.16 17.22 25.86
C GLU A 28 -12.87 16.60 26.42
N THR A 29 -12.53 15.40 25.95
CA THR A 29 -11.12 14.99 25.85
C THR A 29 -10.81 14.70 24.39
N ALA A 30 -10.66 15.75 23.58
CA ALA A 30 -10.07 15.67 22.24
C ALA A 30 -9.62 17.05 21.73
N THR A 31 -8.81 17.78 22.49
CA THR A 31 -7.92 18.78 21.88
C THR A 31 -6.70 18.05 21.29
N SER A 32 -6.89 17.26 20.23
CA SER A 32 -5.80 17.04 19.27
C SER A 32 -5.82 18.24 18.32
N SER A 33 -4.94 19.21 18.57
CA SER A 33 -4.73 20.34 17.68
C SER A 33 -4.24 19.85 16.32
N TRP A 34 -4.54 20.61 15.26
CA TRP A 34 -3.96 20.37 13.94
C TRP A 34 -2.43 20.26 14.02
N GLN A 35 -1.88 19.23 13.38
CA GLN A 35 -0.45 19.04 13.21
C GLN A 35 -0.08 19.30 11.76
N LYS A 36 0.94 20.12 11.53
CA LYS A 36 1.46 20.37 10.19
C LYS A 36 2.66 19.46 9.95
N LEU A 37 2.52 18.52 9.02
CA LEU A 37 3.57 17.55 8.70
C LEU A 37 4.03 17.73 7.25
N PHE A 38 5.35 17.66 7.02
CA PHE A 38 5.95 17.66 5.70
C PHE A 38 6.24 16.21 5.28
N PHE A 39 5.93 15.88 4.03
CA PHE A 39 6.19 14.57 3.45
C PHE A 39 6.96 14.73 2.15
N TYR A 40 7.91 13.84 1.90
CA TYR A 40 8.52 13.74 0.58
C TYR A 40 7.51 13.16 -0.40
N ASP A 41 7.43 13.75 -1.58
CA ASP A 41 6.56 13.26 -2.65
C ASP A 41 7.23 12.10 -3.38
N GLY A 42 6.42 11.09 -3.69
CA GLY A 42 6.84 9.86 -4.36
C GLY A 42 5.61 9.03 -4.72
N TRP A 43 5.77 7.74 -4.96
CA TRP A 43 4.63 6.83 -5.14
C TRP A 43 3.69 6.86 -3.92
N VAL A 44 4.29 6.88 -2.73
CA VAL A 44 3.63 7.08 -1.45
C VAL A 44 4.31 8.26 -0.77
N ARG A 45 3.53 9.24 -0.33
CA ARG A 45 4.06 10.34 0.48
C ARG A 45 4.50 9.77 1.82
N ASN A 46 5.76 9.99 2.16
CA ASN A 46 6.35 9.41 3.36
C ASN A 46 7.39 10.34 4.00
N PHE A 47 7.71 10.04 5.26
CA PHE A 47 8.75 10.66 6.06
C PHE A 47 9.13 9.70 7.18
N SER A 48 10.43 9.53 7.46
CA SER A 48 10.93 8.80 8.63
C SER A 48 11.70 9.73 9.56
N SER A 49 11.81 9.35 10.84
CA SER A 49 12.60 10.10 11.83
C SER A 49 14.11 10.04 11.57
N SER A 50 14.58 8.97 10.93
CA SER A 50 15.97 8.79 10.49
C SER A 50 16.05 7.80 9.32
N GLU A 51 17.21 7.78 8.67
CA GLU A 51 17.57 6.84 7.61
C GLU A 51 19.08 6.57 7.69
N LEU A 52 19.49 5.31 7.53
CA LEU A 52 20.90 4.96 7.39
C LEU A 52 21.46 5.54 6.08
N ASP A 53 22.67 6.09 6.13
CA ASP A 53 23.32 6.78 5.01
C ASP A 53 22.43 7.87 4.38
N GLU A 54 21.76 8.67 5.22
CA GLU A 54 20.94 9.79 4.77
C GLU A 54 21.75 10.78 3.92
N VAL A 55 21.17 11.18 2.78
CA VAL A 55 21.74 12.15 1.84
C VAL A 55 20.81 13.35 1.70
N ASN A 56 21.34 14.45 1.14
CA ASN A 56 20.52 15.63 0.86
C ASN A 56 19.41 15.27 -0.14
N ARG A 57 18.15 15.35 0.30
CA ARG A 57 16.96 14.99 -0.48
C ARG A 57 16.69 15.88 -1.69
N PHE A 58 17.34 17.04 -1.77
CA PHE A 58 17.31 17.86 -2.99
C PHE A 58 18.27 17.34 -4.06
N GLU A 59 19.25 16.51 -3.69
CA GLU A 59 20.28 16.00 -4.59
C GLU A 59 20.03 14.54 -4.97
N ASP A 60 19.67 13.68 -4.01
CA ASP A 60 19.44 12.25 -4.26
C ASP A 60 18.53 11.61 -3.19
N ILE A 61 18.13 10.35 -3.43
CA ILE A 61 17.43 9.49 -2.49
C ILE A 61 18.42 8.47 -1.95
N GLY A 62 18.61 8.44 -0.62
CA GLY A 62 19.55 7.53 0.04
C GLY A 62 19.19 6.05 -0.17
N PRO A 63 20.16 5.12 -0.05
CA PRO A 63 19.95 3.71 -0.34
C PRO A 63 18.97 3.00 0.61
N TYR A 64 18.80 3.52 1.83
CA TYR A 64 17.95 2.93 2.88
C TYR A 64 16.71 3.79 3.20
N ASN A 65 16.19 4.44 2.18
CA ASN A 65 15.09 5.38 2.30
C ASN A 65 13.78 4.76 2.76
N ALA A 66 12.95 5.54 3.46
CA ALA A 66 11.55 5.19 3.73
C ALA A 66 10.74 4.93 2.44
N ALA A 67 11.12 5.50 1.30
CA ALA A 67 10.51 5.21 0.00
C ALA A 67 10.64 3.72 -0.41
N ASN A 68 11.67 3.02 0.06
CA ASN A 68 11.89 1.59 -0.23
C ASN A 68 10.76 0.72 0.32
N LEU A 69 10.05 1.17 1.36
CA LEU A 69 8.91 0.45 1.91
C LEU A 69 7.73 0.29 0.95
N PHE A 70 7.74 1.03 -0.16
CA PHE A 70 6.63 1.14 -1.10
C PHE A 70 7.05 0.83 -2.54
N ASP A 71 8.27 0.31 -2.75
CA ASP A 71 8.79 0.01 -4.09
C ASP A 71 8.47 -1.43 -4.56
N ARG A 72 7.96 -2.28 -3.66
CA ARG A 72 7.64 -3.69 -3.90
C ARG A 72 8.84 -4.59 -4.18
N ASP A 73 10.03 -4.14 -3.85
CA ASP A 73 11.29 -4.83 -4.04
C ASP A 73 11.84 -5.31 -2.69
N ASN A 74 11.77 -6.62 -2.45
CA ASN A 74 12.27 -7.17 -1.20
C ASN A 74 13.80 -7.22 -1.09
N THR A 75 14.52 -6.63 -2.06
CA THR A 75 15.97 -6.42 -2.03
C THR A 75 16.39 -5.04 -1.53
N THR A 76 15.44 -4.14 -1.29
CA THR A 76 15.62 -2.83 -0.65
C THR A 76 14.98 -2.86 0.75
N ALA A 77 15.25 -1.84 1.56
CA ALA A 77 14.61 -1.68 2.86
C ALA A 77 14.71 -0.23 3.32
N TRP A 78 13.80 0.19 4.18
CA TRP A 78 14.09 1.28 5.11
C TRP A 78 14.95 0.73 6.25
N VAL A 79 16.00 1.47 6.59
CA VAL A 79 16.86 1.19 7.73
C VAL A 79 16.94 2.49 8.52
N GLU A 80 16.60 2.43 9.81
CA GLU A 80 16.79 3.58 10.69
C GLU A 80 18.28 3.92 10.81
N GLY A 81 18.60 5.19 11.08
CA GLY A 81 19.97 5.70 11.04
C GLY A 81 20.49 6.21 12.38
N VAL A 82 19.82 5.92 13.50
CA VAL A 82 20.26 6.39 14.81
C VAL A 82 21.23 5.40 15.45
N PRO A 83 22.20 5.86 16.27
CA PRO A 83 23.02 4.95 17.04
C PRO A 83 22.15 4.11 18.01
N GLY A 84 22.30 2.79 17.95
CA GLY A 84 21.58 1.86 18.83
C GLY A 84 20.57 1.04 18.04
N ASP A 85 19.49 0.60 18.71
CA ASP A 85 18.54 -0.36 18.16
C ASP A 85 17.32 0.26 17.47
N GLY A 86 17.27 1.58 17.34
CA GLY A 86 16.17 2.29 16.69
C GLY A 86 14.83 2.27 17.45
N ILE A 87 14.79 1.88 18.72
CA ILE A 87 13.54 1.97 19.50
C ILE A 87 13.11 3.45 19.63
N GLY A 88 11.85 3.73 19.28
CA GLY A 88 11.30 5.08 19.21
C GLY A 88 11.39 5.72 17.82
N GLU A 89 12.17 5.13 16.90
CA GLU A 89 12.16 5.58 15.51
C GLU A 89 10.82 5.27 14.85
N MET A 90 10.46 6.13 13.90
CA MET A 90 9.11 6.22 13.38
C MET A 90 9.06 6.58 11.90
N ILE A 91 7.97 6.18 11.26
CA ILE A 91 7.66 6.50 9.87
C ILE A 91 6.22 6.95 9.76
N TYR A 92 6.01 7.98 8.96
CA TYR A 92 4.72 8.45 8.52
C TYR A 92 4.56 8.18 7.04
N PHE A 93 3.41 7.66 6.62
CA PHE A 93 3.12 7.48 5.20
C PHE A 93 1.62 7.50 4.90
N THR A 94 1.27 7.92 3.69
CA THR A 94 -0.13 8.00 3.25
C THR A 94 -0.67 6.64 2.79
N ILE A 95 -1.93 6.33 3.13
CA ILE A 95 -2.64 5.12 2.64
C ILE A 95 -3.86 5.47 1.76
N GLY A 96 -3.94 6.71 1.27
CA GLY A 96 -5.03 7.17 0.42
C GLY A 96 -6.35 7.43 1.17
N LYS A 97 -7.45 7.50 0.41
CA LYS A 97 -8.82 7.77 0.92
C LYS A 97 -9.57 6.51 1.36
N GLU A 98 -9.18 5.37 0.81
CA GLU A 98 -9.89 4.11 1.03
C GLU A 98 -9.18 3.28 2.09
N LEU A 99 -9.90 3.00 3.18
CA LEU A 99 -9.39 2.10 4.22
C LEU A 99 -9.47 0.65 3.74
N LYS A 100 -8.32 -0.02 3.69
CA LYS A 100 -8.23 -1.44 3.34
C LYS A 100 -8.37 -2.32 4.58
N LYS A 101 -8.65 -3.62 4.38
CA LYS A 101 -8.97 -4.57 5.47
C LYS A 101 -7.75 -5.13 6.16
N ASN A 102 -6.65 -5.25 5.44
CA ASN A 102 -5.43 -5.93 5.85
C ASN A 102 -4.22 -5.01 5.67
N ILE A 103 -3.23 -5.21 6.54
CA ILE A 103 -1.87 -4.69 6.43
C ILE A 103 -0.98 -5.90 6.15
N PHE A 104 -0.08 -5.77 5.21
CA PHE A 104 0.96 -6.75 4.93
C PHE A 104 2.31 -6.10 5.16
N ILE A 105 3.20 -6.81 5.85
CA ILE A 105 4.49 -6.28 6.27
C ILE A 105 5.57 -7.34 6.00
N GLU A 106 6.63 -6.93 5.30
CA GLU A 106 7.89 -7.66 5.21
C GLU A 106 8.88 -7.05 6.20
N ASN A 107 9.02 -7.71 7.35
CA ASN A 107 9.84 -7.25 8.47
C ASN A 107 11.33 -7.52 8.24
N GLY A 108 12.22 -6.75 8.87
CA GLY A 108 13.67 -6.91 8.71
C GLY A 108 14.18 -6.50 7.34
N PHE A 109 15.43 -6.85 7.03
CA PHE A 109 16.02 -6.66 5.70
C PHE A 109 15.97 -7.96 4.90
N GLN A 110 14.96 -8.11 4.05
CA GLN A 110 14.66 -9.39 3.40
C GLN A 110 15.44 -9.65 2.12
N LYS A 111 16.44 -8.83 1.76
CA LYS A 111 17.27 -9.07 0.57
C LYS A 111 17.88 -10.47 0.55
N SER A 112 18.27 -10.99 1.72
CA SER A 112 18.63 -12.39 1.92
C SER A 112 18.30 -12.83 3.34
N GLU A 113 18.17 -14.14 3.57
CA GLU A 113 18.02 -14.70 4.92
C GLU A 113 19.17 -14.28 5.84
N SER A 114 20.39 -14.18 5.31
CA SER A 114 21.53 -13.70 6.10
C SER A 114 21.37 -12.26 6.55
N LEU A 115 20.89 -11.35 5.69
CA LEU A 115 20.68 -9.95 6.08
C LEU A 115 19.51 -9.82 7.05
N TYR A 116 18.47 -10.63 6.88
CA TYR A 116 17.34 -10.70 7.79
C TYR A 116 17.78 -11.04 9.22
N GLU A 117 18.61 -12.07 9.40
CA GLU A 117 19.10 -12.50 10.72
C GLU A 117 20.16 -11.56 11.34
N LYS A 118 20.92 -10.85 10.51
CA LYS A 118 22.02 -9.98 10.95
C LYS A 118 21.55 -8.63 11.49
N ASN A 119 20.51 -8.04 10.90
CA ASN A 119 19.92 -6.76 11.34
C ASN A 119 18.88 -6.96 12.43
N ASN A 120 18.52 -5.89 13.15
CA ASN A 120 17.35 -5.92 14.02
C ASN A 120 16.05 -5.97 13.19
N ARG A 121 15.01 -6.55 13.78
CA ARG A 121 13.67 -6.70 13.19
C ARG A 121 12.65 -6.16 14.17
N ILE A 122 11.58 -5.54 13.69
CA ILE A 122 10.55 -4.96 14.58
C ILE A 122 9.79 -6.11 15.26
N LYS A 123 9.69 -6.11 16.59
CA LYS A 123 8.86 -7.08 17.35
C LYS A 123 7.50 -6.49 17.67
N THR A 124 7.47 -5.26 18.16
CA THR A 124 6.21 -4.54 18.41
C THR A 124 6.31 -3.11 17.89
N ALA A 125 5.20 -2.64 17.32
CA ALA A 125 5.09 -1.28 16.83
C ALA A 125 3.75 -0.66 17.23
N ARG A 126 3.75 0.65 17.46
CA ARG A 126 2.53 1.44 17.63
C ARG A 126 2.06 1.92 16.27
N ILE A 127 0.80 1.71 15.96
CA ILE A 127 0.12 2.31 14.82
C ILE A 127 -0.84 3.37 15.31
N THR A 128 -0.70 4.57 14.76
CA THR A 128 -1.62 5.70 14.92
C THR A 128 -2.10 6.15 13.55
N ILE A 129 -3.36 6.59 13.44
CA ILE A 129 -3.92 7.13 12.19
C ILE A 129 -4.15 8.62 12.32
N PHE A 130 -3.86 9.35 11.25
CA PHE A 130 -4.22 10.75 11.07
C PHE A 130 -5.19 10.88 9.89
N VAL A 131 -6.17 11.76 10.02
CA VAL A 131 -6.93 12.28 8.88
C VAL A 131 -6.22 13.54 8.41
N THR A 132 -5.96 13.63 7.11
CA THR A 132 -5.08 14.65 6.53
C THR A 132 -5.76 15.45 5.44
N PHE A 133 -5.39 16.73 5.34
CA PHE A 133 -5.88 17.68 4.36
C PHE A 133 -4.70 18.47 3.81
N MET A 134 -4.64 18.64 2.49
CA MET A 134 -3.65 19.52 1.85
C MET A 134 -4.33 20.82 1.43
N LEU A 135 -3.78 21.96 1.85
CA LEU A 135 -4.23 23.26 1.35
C LEU A 135 -3.73 23.49 -0.09
N PRO A 136 -4.43 24.29 -0.90
CA PRO A 136 -3.96 24.62 -2.24
C PRO A 136 -2.58 25.31 -2.18
N GLY A 137 -1.59 24.80 -2.93
CA GLY A 137 -0.23 25.34 -2.92
C GLY A 137 0.65 24.92 -1.75
N ASP A 138 0.18 24.05 -0.84
CA ASP A 138 1.02 23.40 0.19
C ASP A 138 1.86 22.26 -0.42
N VAL A 139 2.57 22.58 -1.49
CA VAL A 139 3.49 21.71 -2.24
C VAL A 139 4.80 22.46 -2.47
N THR A 140 5.88 21.70 -2.53
CA THR A 140 7.24 22.18 -2.84
C THR A 140 7.78 21.37 -4.02
N GLU A 141 9.03 21.61 -4.41
CA GLU A 141 9.69 20.81 -5.46
C GLU A 141 9.83 19.33 -5.08
N ILE A 142 10.02 19.04 -3.79
CA ILE A 142 10.39 17.70 -3.30
C ILE A 142 9.35 17.06 -2.38
N GLY A 143 8.25 17.75 -2.08
CA GLY A 143 7.32 17.28 -1.06
C GLY A 143 6.10 18.15 -0.82
N SER A 144 5.17 17.60 -0.05
CA SER A 144 3.86 18.17 0.25
C SER A 144 3.70 18.41 1.76
N ILE A 145 2.94 19.44 2.10
CA ILE A 145 2.60 19.79 3.48
C ILE A 145 1.16 19.39 3.74
N LEU A 146 0.93 18.60 4.79
CA LEU A 146 -0.39 18.13 5.19
C LEU A 146 -0.79 18.67 6.56
N GLN A 147 -2.05 19.10 6.67
CA GLN A 147 -2.74 19.39 7.93
C GLN A 147 -3.35 18.09 8.45
N CYS A 148 -2.82 17.59 9.54
CA CYS A 148 -3.10 16.28 10.09
C CYS A 148 -3.84 16.40 11.42
N ARG A 149 -4.89 15.60 11.60
CA ARG A 149 -5.54 15.44 12.90
C ARG A 149 -5.53 13.97 13.30
N GLN A 150 -4.95 13.71 14.47
CA GLN A 150 -4.80 12.37 14.99
C GLN A 150 -6.16 11.79 15.38
N TYR A 151 -6.40 10.53 15.01
CA TYR A 151 -7.47 9.72 15.58
C TYR A 151 -7.08 9.26 16.98
N ASP A 152 -7.99 9.40 17.95
CA ASP A 152 -7.66 9.26 19.37
C ASP A 152 -7.20 7.84 19.76
N LYS A 153 -7.59 6.82 19.01
CA LYS A 153 -7.16 5.45 19.27
C LYS A 153 -5.81 5.15 18.65
N GLN A 154 -4.98 4.44 19.39
CA GLN A 154 -3.72 3.86 18.94
C GLN A 154 -3.78 2.35 19.14
N HIS A 155 -3.05 1.61 18.32
CA HIS A 155 -2.99 0.15 18.42
C HIS A 155 -1.54 -0.31 18.46
N ILE A 156 -1.23 -1.24 19.35
CA ILE A 156 0.04 -1.96 19.30
C ILE A 156 -0.16 -3.18 18.42
N ILE A 157 0.69 -3.33 17.41
CA ILE A 157 0.79 -4.54 16.59
C ILE A 157 2.01 -5.35 17.03
N HIS A 158 1.88 -6.67 16.92
CA HIS A 158 2.94 -7.62 17.21
C HIS A 158 3.34 -8.32 15.92
N LEU A 159 4.61 -8.20 15.56
CA LEU A 159 5.17 -8.87 14.40
C LEU A 159 5.84 -10.18 14.83
N LYS A 160 5.56 -11.23 14.08
CA LYS A 160 6.27 -12.50 14.21
C LYS A 160 7.67 -12.36 13.60
N ASP A 161 8.62 -13.08 14.19
CA ASP A 161 9.98 -13.23 13.66
C ASP A 161 9.96 -14.30 12.55
N VAL A 162 9.36 -13.93 11.41
CA VAL A 162 9.26 -14.78 10.21
C VAL A 162 9.74 -14.02 8.99
N TYR A 163 10.50 -14.71 8.15
CA TYR A 163 10.91 -14.23 6.84
C TYR A 163 9.73 -14.26 5.85
N GLY A 164 9.70 -13.35 4.89
CA GLY A 164 8.54 -13.11 4.03
C GLY A 164 7.53 -12.16 4.65
N TYR A 165 6.40 -11.98 3.97
CA TYR A 165 5.35 -11.10 4.45
C TYR A 165 4.51 -11.76 5.54
N GLN A 166 3.94 -10.94 6.42
CA GLN A 166 2.89 -11.35 7.35
C GLN A 166 1.67 -10.47 7.22
N LYS A 167 0.49 -11.09 7.28
CA LYS A 167 -0.81 -10.40 7.21
C LYS A 167 -1.31 -10.05 8.61
N ILE A 168 -1.71 -8.79 8.79
CA ILE A 168 -2.31 -8.25 10.01
C ILE A 168 -3.64 -7.64 9.62
N LYS A 169 -4.71 -7.93 10.37
CA LYS A 169 -5.98 -7.25 10.16
C LYS A 169 -5.85 -5.78 10.52
N PHE A 170 -6.34 -4.88 9.67
CA PHE A 170 -6.35 -3.46 9.96
C PHE A 170 -7.02 -3.21 11.31
N PRO A 171 -6.31 -2.64 12.31
CA PRO A 171 -6.73 -2.74 13.70
C PRO A 171 -7.82 -1.73 14.08
N PHE A 172 -8.13 -0.78 13.19
CA PHE A 172 -9.14 0.25 13.41
C PHE A 172 -10.49 -0.16 12.84
N ASN A 173 -11.55 0.20 13.56
CA ASN A 173 -12.90 0.09 13.02
C ASN A 173 -13.09 1.13 11.91
N GLN A 174 -13.23 0.64 10.67
CA GLN A 174 -13.31 1.48 9.47
C GLN A 174 -14.51 2.44 9.48
N GLU A 175 -15.66 2.02 9.98
CA GLU A 175 -16.86 2.88 10.07
C GLU A 175 -16.63 4.06 11.03
N LYS A 176 -16.07 3.80 12.22
CA LYS A 176 -15.73 4.84 13.19
C LYS A 176 -14.68 5.79 12.66
N LEU A 177 -13.67 5.27 11.94
CA LEU A 177 -12.61 6.08 11.35
C LEU A 177 -13.15 6.95 10.19
N SER A 178 -14.04 6.42 9.35
CA SER A 178 -14.74 7.19 8.32
C SER A 178 -15.63 8.29 8.91
N ASN A 179 -16.36 7.98 9.99
CA ASN A 179 -17.15 8.98 10.71
C ASN A 179 -16.27 10.09 11.32
N PHE A 180 -15.10 9.72 11.87
CA PHE A 180 -14.12 10.69 12.35
C PHE A 180 -13.58 11.56 11.20
N SER A 181 -13.27 10.96 10.05
CA SER A 181 -12.82 11.68 8.86
C SER A 181 -13.85 12.72 8.37
N ALA A 182 -15.13 12.33 8.28
CA ALA A 182 -16.21 13.23 7.90
C ALA A 182 -16.37 14.41 8.89
N LYS A 183 -16.33 14.15 10.19
CA LYS A 183 -16.36 15.22 11.21
C LYS A 183 -15.14 16.14 11.12
N THR A 184 -13.98 15.56 10.88
CA THR A 184 -12.72 16.31 10.78
C THR A 184 -12.71 17.21 9.55
N MET A 185 -13.33 16.79 8.44
CA MET A 185 -13.48 17.60 7.23
C MET A 185 -14.29 18.87 7.49
N VAL A 186 -15.43 18.76 8.19
CA VAL A 186 -16.24 19.93 8.58
C VAL A 186 -15.43 20.89 9.46
N LEU A 187 -14.62 20.35 10.38
CA LEU A 187 -13.75 21.15 11.23
C LEU A 187 -12.62 21.81 10.43
N PHE A 188 -12.02 21.10 9.47
CA PHE A 188 -11.01 21.65 8.57
C PHE A 188 -11.54 22.84 7.77
N GLU A 189 -12.69 22.67 7.11
CA GLU A 189 -13.31 23.75 6.33
C GLU A 189 -13.63 24.97 7.19
N LYS A 190 -14.07 24.76 8.43
CA LYS A 190 -14.33 25.83 9.38
C LYS A 190 -13.05 26.53 9.82
N ASP A 191 -12.05 25.77 10.27
CA ASP A 191 -10.83 26.29 10.89
C ASP A 191 -9.91 26.96 9.86
N TYR A 192 -9.91 26.47 8.61
CA TYR A 192 -9.08 26.98 7.52
C TYR A 192 -9.83 27.83 6.49
N ARG A 193 -11.10 28.19 6.71
CA ARG A 193 -11.93 28.96 5.77
C ARG A 193 -11.20 30.19 5.21
N ALA A 194 -10.66 31.03 6.08
CA ALA A 194 -10.00 32.27 5.66
C ALA A 194 -8.75 32.02 4.79
N GLU A 195 -7.98 30.97 5.11
CA GLU A 195 -6.79 30.60 4.34
C GLU A 195 -7.17 29.97 2.98
N LEU A 196 -8.24 29.16 2.95
CA LEU A 196 -8.82 28.60 1.74
C LEU A 196 -9.33 29.70 0.81
N ASP A 197 -10.13 30.64 1.33
CA ASP A 197 -10.68 31.77 0.56
C ASP A 197 -9.54 32.61 -0.05
N LYS A 198 -8.53 32.94 0.77
CA LYS A 198 -7.33 33.67 0.31
C LYS A 198 -6.60 32.93 -0.80
N ARG A 199 -6.41 31.61 -0.68
CA ARG A 199 -5.68 30.81 -1.67
C ARG A 199 -6.47 30.63 -2.97
N GLN A 200 -7.80 30.54 -2.89
CA GLN A 200 -8.67 30.38 -4.05
C GLN A 200 -8.59 31.59 -5.02
N GLU A 201 -8.32 32.79 -4.51
CA GLU A 201 -8.06 33.99 -5.34
C GLU A 201 -6.86 33.80 -6.29
N TYR A 202 -5.89 32.96 -5.92
CA TYR A 202 -4.67 32.71 -6.70
C TYR A 202 -4.74 31.45 -7.59
N THR A 203 -5.75 30.59 -7.44
CA THR A 203 -5.82 29.30 -8.18
C THR A 203 -6.64 29.34 -9.48
N SER A 204 -7.00 30.53 -10.00
CA SER A 204 -7.68 30.72 -11.29
C SER A 204 -8.93 29.84 -11.51
N GLY A 205 -9.69 29.55 -10.45
CA GLY A 205 -10.90 28.73 -10.56
C GLY A 205 -10.66 27.23 -10.79
N ILE A 206 -9.43 26.76 -10.69
CA ILE A 206 -9.18 25.31 -10.53
C ILE A 206 -9.77 24.93 -9.17
N SER A 207 -10.74 24.00 -9.18
CA SER A 207 -11.21 23.30 -7.99
C SER A 207 -10.01 22.66 -7.33
N ALA A 208 -9.45 23.32 -6.32
CA ALA A 208 -8.41 22.74 -5.50
C ALA A 208 -9.10 21.78 -4.54
N GLU A 209 -9.49 20.61 -5.07
CA GLU A 209 -9.97 19.52 -4.24
C GLU A 209 -8.89 19.27 -3.20
N CYS A 210 -9.23 19.52 -1.93
CA CYS A 210 -8.33 19.20 -0.83
C CYS A 210 -8.02 17.71 -0.94
N TYR A 211 -6.72 17.36 -1.00
CA TYR A 211 -6.34 15.97 -0.86
C TYR A 211 -6.72 15.55 0.55
N ILE A 212 -7.79 14.76 0.64
CA ILE A 212 -8.18 14.06 1.85
C ILE A 212 -7.53 12.69 1.79
N GLY A 213 -6.95 12.25 2.89
CA GLY A 213 -6.41 10.91 3.00
C GLY A 213 -6.11 10.55 4.44
N TYR A 214 -5.75 9.29 4.64
CA TYR A 214 -5.23 8.83 5.91
C TYR A 214 -3.71 8.76 5.84
N VAL A 215 -3.08 9.16 6.94
CA VAL A 215 -1.66 8.90 7.20
C VAL A 215 -1.57 7.88 8.33
N VAL A 216 -0.69 6.90 8.14
CA VAL A 216 -0.27 5.96 9.17
C VAL A 216 1.02 6.50 9.78
N HIS A 217 1.07 6.52 11.10
CA HIS A 217 2.28 6.68 11.90
C HIS A 217 2.61 5.34 12.53
N LEU A 218 3.77 4.78 12.19
CA LEU A 218 4.32 3.56 12.76
C LEU A 218 5.54 3.92 13.60
N GLU A 219 5.55 3.51 14.86
CA GLU A 219 6.66 3.76 15.81
C GLU A 219 7.16 2.43 16.37
N ILE A 220 8.48 2.23 16.37
CA ILE A 220 9.13 1.02 16.87
C ILE A 220 9.11 1.03 18.40
N LEU A 221 8.54 -0.02 19.02
CA LEU A 221 8.45 -0.12 20.49
C LEU A 221 9.35 -1.19 21.09
N ASP A 222 9.62 -2.26 20.33
CA ASP A 222 10.47 -3.38 20.75
C ASP A 222 10.98 -4.10 19.50
N ILE A 223 12.11 -4.78 19.61
CA ILE A 223 12.81 -5.43 18.50
C ILE A 223 13.16 -6.90 18.80
N TYR A 224 13.39 -7.66 17.73
CA TYR A 224 14.20 -8.86 17.75
C TYR A 224 15.62 -8.46 17.39
N LYS A 225 16.57 -8.78 18.27
CA LYS A 225 17.96 -8.39 18.08
C LYS A 225 18.59 -9.16 16.91
N GLY A 226 19.29 -8.45 16.05
CA GLY A 226 20.14 -8.98 15.01
C GLY A 226 21.38 -9.65 15.60
N SER A 227 22.01 -10.51 14.80
CA SER A 227 23.24 -11.19 15.21
C SER A 227 24.52 -10.36 14.99
N GLU A 228 24.46 -9.29 14.20
CA GLU A 228 25.65 -8.52 13.81
C GLU A 228 25.48 -7.00 13.90
N TRP A 229 24.35 -6.47 13.43
CA TRP A 229 24.13 -5.03 13.32
C TRP A 229 23.02 -4.56 14.26
N ASP A 230 23.20 -3.34 14.75
CA ASP A 230 22.24 -2.71 15.65
C ASP A 230 21.10 -2.04 14.87
N ASP A 231 21.22 -1.85 13.57
CA ASP A 231 20.23 -1.16 12.75
C ASP A 231 18.91 -1.96 12.64
N THR A 232 17.77 -1.29 12.87
CA THR A 232 16.44 -1.89 12.65
C THR A 232 15.95 -1.66 11.23
N CYS A 233 15.56 -2.75 10.55
CA CYS A 233 15.14 -2.73 9.17
C CYS A 233 13.67 -3.09 8.98
N LEU A 234 13.06 -2.51 7.95
CA LEU A 234 11.73 -2.86 7.45
C LEU A 234 11.78 -2.85 5.92
N THR A 235 11.35 -3.94 5.28
CA THR A 235 11.50 -4.11 3.83
C THR A 235 10.33 -3.54 3.04
N ASP A 236 9.09 -3.90 3.37
CA ASP A 236 7.90 -3.50 2.60
C ASP A 236 6.68 -3.41 3.52
N ILE A 237 5.77 -2.48 3.24
CA ILE A 237 4.48 -2.36 3.92
C ILE A 237 3.38 -1.92 2.95
N TRP A 238 2.24 -2.62 2.99
CA TRP A 238 1.07 -2.25 2.19
C TRP A 238 -0.24 -2.67 2.79
N PHE A 239 -1.30 -2.15 2.18
CA PHE A 239 -2.66 -2.26 2.66
C PHE A 239 -3.50 -2.88 1.56
N SER A 240 -4.20 -3.99 1.82
CA SER A 240 -5.07 -4.63 0.82
C SER A 240 -6.43 -5.00 1.38
N SER A 241 -7.43 -5.00 0.51
CA SER A 241 -8.72 -5.64 0.80
C SER A 241 -8.69 -7.13 0.45
N GLN A 242 -7.67 -7.59 -0.29
CA GLN A 242 -7.44 -8.99 -0.59
C GLN A 242 -6.82 -9.72 0.62
N ASP A 243 -7.06 -11.02 0.71
CA ASP A 243 -6.57 -11.85 1.81
C ASP A 243 -5.21 -12.48 1.55
N GLU A 244 -4.77 -12.50 0.29
CA GLU A 244 -3.50 -13.08 -0.15
C GLU A 244 -2.84 -12.16 -1.17
N VAL A 245 -1.52 -12.25 -1.25
CA VAL A 245 -0.73 -11.47 -2.19
C VAL A 245 -0.24 -12.42 -3.28
N LYS A 246 -0.73 -12.21 -4.50
CA LYS A 246 -0.30 -12.96 -5.68
C LYS A 246 0.91 -12.24 -6.31
N ARG A 247 2.09 -12.38 -5.70
CA ARG A 247 3.36 -11.91 -6.30
C ARG A 247 4.50 -12.86 -5.99
N ILE A 248 5.48 -12.92 -6.89
CA ILE A 248 6.76 -13.57 -6.66
C ILE A 248 7.76 -12.51 -6.18
N PRO A 249 8.44 -12.70 -5.03
CA PRO A 249 9.39 -11.71 -4.51
C PRO A 249 10.57 -11.44 -5.47
N ALA A 250 11.12 -10.22 -5.45
CA ALA A 250 12.19 -9.78 -6.35
C ALA A 250 13.50 -10.58 -6.18
N ASN A 251 13.78 -11.04 -4.96
CA ASN A 251 14.93 -11.88 -4.66
C ASN A 251 14.76 -13.38 -5.03
N GLN A 252 13.72 -13.73 -5.79
CA GLN A 252 13.54 -15.05 -6.38
C GLN A 252 13.73 -15.00 -7.89
N THR A 253 14.34 -16.02 -8.45
CA THR A 253 14.52 -16.16 -9.90
C THR A 253 13.39 -17.04 -10.45
N ILE A 254 12.64 -16.57 -11.44
CA ILE A 254 11.67 -17.39 -12.15
C ILE A 254 12.44 -18.40 -13.01
N THR A 255 12.14 -19.68 -12.88
CA THR A 255 12.88 -20.77 -13.54
C THR A 255 12.09 -21.44 -14.66
N SER A 256 10.75 -21.44 -14.59
CA SER A 256 9.90 -21.90 -15.68
C SER A 256 8.47 -21.37 -15.58
N VAL A 257 7.80 -21.31 -16.74
CA VAL A 257 6.35 -21.15 -16.87
C VAL A 257 5.84 -22.30 -17.74
N PHE A 258 4.89 -23.07 -17.25
CA PHE A 258 4.46 -24.31 -17.89
C PHE A 258 2.98 -24.58 -17.68
N LYS A 259 2.41 -25.44 -18.53
CA LYS A 259 1.01 -25.86 -18.47
C LYS A 259 0.91 -27.30 -17.93
N ASP A 260 -0.03 -27.56 -17.04
CA ASP A 260 -0.31 -28.91 -16.54
C ASP A 260 -1.25 -29.71 -17.47
N GLU A 261 -1.57 -30.94 -17.07
CA GLU A 261 -2.48 -31.83 -17.81
C GLU A 261 -3.94 -31.32 -17.83
N ASP A 262 -4.34 -30.54 -16.82
CA ASP A 262 -5.68 -29.96 -16.69
C ASP A 262 -5.83 -28.62 -17.46
N GLY A 263 -4.74 -28.13 -18.06
CA GLY A 263 -4.70 -26.90 -18.86
C GLY A 263 -4.50 -25.62 -18.03
N ASN A 264 -4.13 -25.73 -16.76
CA ASN A 264 -3.74 -24.61 -15.91
C ASN A 264 -2.27 -24.26 -16.13
N ILE A 265 -1.92 -22.99 -15.94
CA ILE A 265 -0.57 -22.47 -16.17
C ILE A 265 0.07 -22.13 -14.83
N TYR A 266 1.26 -22.67 -14.59
CA TYR A 266 2.04 -22.56 -13.37
C TYR A 266 3.41 -21.95 -13.60
N ILE A 267 4.01 -21.52 -12.50
CA ILE A 267 5.33 -20.89 -12.41
C ILE A 267 6.15 -21.64 -11.37
N ASN A 268 7.41 -21.91 -11.71
CA ASN A 268 8.43 -22.29 -10.74
C ASN A 268 9.43 -21.15 -10.55
N THR A 269 9.96 -21.07 -9.34
CA THR A 269 11.11 -20.21 -8.99
C THR A 269 12.25 -21.08 -8.48
N ASP A 270 13.35 -20.46 -8.10
CA ASP A 270 14.45 -21.10 -7.39
C ASP A 270 14.10 -21.50 -5.94
N LYS A 271 12.98 -21.02 -5.40
CA LYS A 271 12.55 -21.29 -4.01
C LYS A 271 11.15 -21.89 -3.87
N GLN A 272 10.30 -21.82 -4.89
CA GLN A 272 8.91 -22.27 -4.85
C GLN A 272 8.55 -22.99 -6.15
N GLU A 273 7.73 -24.03 -6.06
CA GLU A 273 7.25 -24.78 -7.21
C GLU A 273 5.73 -24.72 -7.30
N ASN A 274 5.20 -24.86 -8.52
CA ASN A 274 3.78 -24.98 -8.83
C ASN A 274 2.94 -23.78 -8.34
N LEU A 275 3.45 -22.56 -8.52
CA LEU A 275 2.68 -21.34 -8.27
C LEU A 275 1.70 -21.10 -9.42
N LEU A 276 0.39 -21.14 -9.15
CA LEU A 276 -0.62 -20.89 -10.17
C LEU A 276 -0.51 -19.47 -10.74
N LEU A 277 -0.40 -19.33 -12.07
CA LEU A 277 -0.51 -18.06 -12.76
C LEU A 277 -1.96 -17.78 -13.16
N THR A 278 -2.59 -18.74 -13.83
CA THR A 278 -3.99 -18.69 -14.27
C THR A 278 -4.47 -20.08 -14.67
N GLY A 279 -5.79 -20.28 -14.69
CA GLY A 279 -6.42 -21.53 -15.12
C GLY A 279 -7.79 -21.29 -15.72
N ASN A 280 -8.37 -22.31 -16.34
CA ASN A 280 -9.67 -22.19 -17.04
C ASN A 280 -10.77 -21.69 -16.08
N THR A 281 -10.84 -22.23 -14.86
CA THR A 281 -11.85 -21.84 -13.86
C THR A 281 -11.61 -20.42 -13.32
N GLU A 282 -10.37 -20.05 -13.01
CA GLU A 282 -10.03 -18.74 -12.47
C GLU A 282 -10.37 -17.63 -13.48
N LEU A 283 -9.98 -17.82 -14.74
CA LEU A 283 -10.24 -16.84 -15.79
C LEU A 283 -11.73 -16.76 -16.16
N ALA A 284 -12.46 -17.87 -16.14
CA ALA A 284 -13.91 -17.87 -16.40
C ALA A 284 -14.67 -17.07 -15.32
N ILE A 285 -14.26 -17.19 -14.05
CA ILE A 285 -14.81 -16.41 -12.94
C ILE A 285 -14.46 -14.93 -13.10
N GLU A 286 -13.19 -14.60 -13.39
CA GLU A 286 -12.73 -13.23 -13.59
C GLU A 286 -13.52 -12.51 -14.71
N GLN A 287 -13.79 -13.23 -15.81
CA GLN A 287 -14.50 -12.68 -16.96
C GLN A 287 -16.03 -12.84 -16.88
N ALA A 288 -16.55 -13.48 -15.82
CA ALA A 288 -17.95 -13.84 -15.67
C ALA A 288 -18.55 -14.55 -16.91
N THR A 289 -17.78 -15.45 -17.54
CA THR A 289 -18.20 -16.20 -18.74
C THR A 289 -18.48 -17.66 -18.41
N SER A 290 -19.47 -18.24 -19.11
CA SER A 290 -19.78 -19.67 -19.06
C SER A 290 -19.37 -20.42 -20.32
N GLU A 291 -18.80 -19.73 -21.33
CA GLU A 291 -18.37 -20.36 -22.56
C GLU A 291 -17.09 -21.18 -22.33
N PRO A 292 -17.03 -22.44 -22.81
CA PRO A 292 -15.84 -23.26 -22.64
C PRO A 292 -14.71 -22.76 -23.54
N PHE A 293 -13.52 -22.63 -22.95
CA PHE A 293 -12.29 -22.31 -23.66
C PHE A 293 -11.16 -23.20 -23.11
N ARG A 294 -10.03 -23.18 -23.81
CA ARG A 294 -8.77 -23.72 -23.30
C ARG A 294 -7.68 -22.66 -23.36
N LEU A 295 -6.68 -22.80 -22.50
CA LEU A 295 -5.51 -21.95 -22.48
C LEU A 295 -4.31 -22.63 -23.16
N GLU A 296 -3.56 -21.84 -23.94
CA GLU A 296 -2.29 -22.24 -24.53
C GLU A 296 -1.23 -21.18 -24.26
N ILE A 297 -0.01 -21.62 -23.88
CA ILE A 297 1.13 -20.73 -23.78
C ILE A 297 1.65 -20.51 -25.21
N LEU A 298 1.54 -19.28 -25.70
CA LEU A 298 2.05 -18.91 -27.02
C LEU A 298 3.57 -18.69 -26.95
N GLN A 299 4.01 -17.85 -26.02
CA GLN A 299 5.42 -17.53 -25.86
C GLN A 299 5.71 -17.05 -24.42
N VAL A 300 6.84 -17.48 -23.87
CA VAL A 300 7.44 -16.90 -22.66
C VAL A 300 8.57 -15.98 -23.09
N SER A 301 8.65 -14.82 -22.46
CA SER A 301 9.73 -13.85 -22.68
C SER A 301 11.11 -14.41 -22.30
N PRO A 302 12.20 -13.92 -22.90
CA PRO A 302 13.56 -14.40 -22.59
C PRO A 302 13.96 -14.22 -21.12
N ASP A 303 13.43 -13.22 -20.43
CA ASP A 303 13.66 -12.96 -18.99
C ASP A 303 12.69 -13.71 -18.07
N MET A 304 11.74 -14.46 -18.64
CA MET A 304 10.65 -15.17 -17.94
C MET A 304 9.69 -14.27 -17.13
N GLU A 305 9.79 -12.95 -17.24
CA GLU A 305 8.94 -12.01 -16.47
C GLU A 305 7.56 -11.83 -17.11
N TRP A 306 7.40 -12.26 -18.36
CA TRP A 306 6.20 -12.11 -19.17
C TRP A 306 5.84 -13.39 -19.93
N VAL A 307 4.55 -13.64 -20.09
CA VAL A 307 4.02 -14.74 -20.89
C VAL A 307 2.79 -14.29 -21.68
N GLN A 308 2.69 -14.78 -22.91
CA GLN A 308 1.52 -14.64 -23.77
C GLN A 308 0.71 -15.92 -23.71
N ILE A 309 -0.58 -15.77 -23.44
CA ILE A 309 -1.51 -16.89 -23.24
C ILE A 309 -2.71 -16.68 -24.16
N ASP A 310 -2.95 -17.66 -25.03
CA ASP A 310 -4.13 -17.69 -25.89
C ASP A 310 -5.29 -18.34 -25.18
N GLN A 311 -6.42 -17.63 -25.15
CA GLN A 311 -7.72 -18.15 -24.77
C GLN A 311 -8.47 -18.56 -26.04
N ILE A 312 -8.63 -19.86 -26.23
CA ILE A 312 -9.16 -20.43 -27.48
C ILE A 312 -10.56 -20.98 -27.26
N PHE A 313 -11.55 -20.41 -27.97
CA PHE A 313 -12.93 -20.85 -27.98
C PHE A 313 -13.19 -21.84 -29.13
N GLY A 314 -13.78 -22.98 -28.80
CA GLY A 314 -14.15 -23.99 -29.78
C GLY A 314 -15.65 -23.96 -30.06
N TYR A 315 -16.07 -23.36 -31.18
CA TYR A 315 -17.43 -23.60 -31.69
C TYR A 315 -17.50 -25.05 -32.18
N SER A 316 -18.19 -25.91 -31.43
CA SER A 316 -18.47 -27.28 -31.86
C SER A 316 -19.24 -27.26 -33.19
N GLY A 317 -18.52 -27.40 -34.31
CA GLY A 317 -19.10 -27.74 -35.62
C GLY A 317 -18.94 -26.74 -36.77
N THR A 318 -18.44 -25.51 -36.59
CA THR A 318 -18.38 -24.50 -37.68
C THR A 318 -16.97 -24.19 -38.21
N GLY A 319 -15.92 -24.76 -37.59
CA GLY A 319 -14.52 -24.59 -38.02
C GLY A 319 -13.93 -23.19 -37.80
N LYS A 320 -14.69 -22.25 -37.23
CA LYS A 320 -14.16 -20.97 -36.76
C LYS A 320 -13.71 -21.11 -35.31
N VAL A 321 -12.42 -20.89 -35.09
CA VAL A 321 -11.81 -20.76 -33.77
C VAL A 321 -11.67 -19.28 -33.49
N GLU A 322 -12.22 -18.82 -32.36
CA GLU A 322 -11.97 -17.48 -31.85
C GLU A 322 -10.85 -17.55 -30.81
N GLU A 323 -9.89 -16.65 -30.92
CA GLU A 323 -8.69 -16.59 -30.09
C GLU A 323 -8.55 -15.20 -29.51
N ILE A 324 -8.37 -15.13 -28.19
CA ILE A 324 -8.06 -13.91 -27.47
C ILE A 324 -6.68 -14.07 -26.84
N ASN A 325 -5.70 -13.29 -27.30
CA ASN A 325 -4.35 -13.30 -26.77
C ASN A 325 -4.24 -12.36 -25.56
N HIS A 326 -3.83 -12.89 -24.42
CA HIS A 326 -3.62 -12.16 -23.18
C HIS A 326 -2.13 -12.07 -22.87
N LEU A 327 -1.67 -10.88 -22.47
CA LEU A 327 -0.36 -10.71 -21.86
C LEU A 327 -0.49 -10.82 -20.34
N TYR A 328 0.41 -11.58 -19.72
CA TYR A 328 0.53 -11.69 -18.28
C TYR A 328 1.90 -11.25 -17.81
N SER A 329 1.93 -10.57 -16.67
CA SER A 329 3.13 -10.45 -15.86
C SER A 329 3.24 -11.70 -14.98
N VAL A 330 4.35 -12.42 -15.13
CA VAL A 330 4.63 -13.65 -14.39
C VAL A 330 4.94 -13.34 -12.92
N ARG A 331 5.80 -12.35 -12.69
CA ARG A 331 6.16 -11.83 -11.34
C ARG A 331 4.97 -11.36 -10.54
N LEU A 332 4.11 -10.58 -11.16
CA LEU A 332 2.90 -10.04 -10.54
C LEU A 332 1.75 -11.05 -10.54
N ARG A 333 1.92 -12.21 -11.16
CA ARG A 333 0.90 -13.27 -11.29
C ARG A 333 -0.45 -12.69 -11.71
N SER A 334 -0.44 -11.82 -12.72
CA SER A 334 -1.64 -11.09 -13.14
C SER A 334 -1.65 -10.79 -14.62
N ARG A 335 -2.85 -10.80 -15.18
CA ARG A 335 -3.12 -10.34 -16.53
C ARG A 335 -2.91 -8.83 -16.64
N VAL A 336 -2.36 -8.39 -17.76
CA VAL A 336 -2.24 -6.96 -18.07
C VAL A 336 -3.58 -6.45 -18.58
N ASP A 337 -4.11 -5.39 -17.96
CA ASP A 337 -5.30 -4.71 -18.43
C ASP A 337 -5.03 -4.04 -19.81
N TYR A 338 -5.87 -4.31 -20.80
CA TYR A 338 -5.74 -3.76 -22.14
C TYR A 338 -5.84 -2.23 -22.18
N SER A 339 -6.40 -1.56 -21.17
CA SER A 339 -6.33 -0.09 -21.04
C SER A 339 -4.89 0.42 -20.89
N PHE A 340 -3.94 -0.42 -20.45
CA PHE A 340 -2.51 -0.09 -20.46
C PHE A 340 -1.86 -0.26 -21.82
N MET A 341 -2.54 -0.98 -22.72
CA MET A 341 -2.19 -1.28 -24.10
C MET A 341 -3.34 -0.87 -25.06
N PRO A 342 -3.75 0.42 -25.06
CA PRO A 342 -4.82 0.87 -25.94
C PRO A 342 -4.43 0.59 -27.40
N ASP A 343 -5.40 0.12 -28.18
CA ASP A 343 -5.30 -0.17 -29.63
C ASP A 343 -4.65 -1.50 -30.05
N VAL A 344 -4.54 -2.48 -29.14
CA VAL A 344 -4.05 -3.83 -29.50
C VAL A 344 -5.17 -4.68 -30.09
N PHE A 345 -5.19 -4.79 -31.42
CA PHE A 345 -5.59 -6.03 -32.08
C PHE A 345 -4.31 -6.85 -32.28
N GLY A 346 -4.22 -8.08 -31.77
CA GLY A 346 -3.12 -8.99 -32.05
C GLY A 346 -1.79 -8.68 -31.34
N ILE A 347 -1.34 -9.64 -30.55
CA ILE A 347 0.00 -9.69 -29.94
C ILE A 347 0.77 -10.79 -30.68
N HIS A 348 2.01 -10.51 -31.11
CA HIS A 348 2.76 -11.36 -32.04
C HIS A 348 4.10 -11.85 -31.47
N GLY A 349 4.20 -11.97 -30.14
CA GLY A 349 5.44 -12.37 -29.48
C GLY A 349 6.24 -11.21 -28.89
N PHE A 350 7.46 -11.52 -28.49
CA PHE A 350 8.40 -10.59 -27.87
C PHE A 350 9.52 -10.18 -28.82
N ALA A 351 9.98 -8.94 -28.69
CA ALA A 351 11.12 -8.40 -29.43
C ALA A 351 12.11 -7.74 -28.46
N THR A 352 13.40 -7.80 -28.78
CA THR A 352 14.44 -7.10 -28.02
C THR A 352 15.13 -6.10 -28.93
N GLU A 353 15.13 -4.81 -28.54
CA GLU A 353 15.85 -3.76 -29.23
C GLU A 353 16.77 -3.04 -28.24
N ASN A 354 18.06 -2.97 -28.56
CA ASN A 354 19.08 -2.33 -27.70
C ASN A 354 19.08 -2.83 -26.23
N GLY A 355 18.81 -4.13 -26.04
CA GLY A 355 18.73 -4.75 -24.71
C GLY A 355 17.44 -4.46 -23.93
N VAL A 356 16.48 -3.75 -24.52
CA VAL A 356 15.15 -3.50 -23.94
C VAL A 356 14.15 -4.48 -24.53
N LEU A 357 13.31 -5.07 -23.67
CA LEU A 357 12.28 -6.02 -24.06
C LEU A 357 10.95 -5.31 -24.39
N TYR A 358 10.33 -5.73 -25.48
CA TYR A 358 9.09 -5.20 -26.01
C TYR A 358 8.12 -6.34 -26.29
N VAL A 359 6.82 -6.03 -26.20
CA VAL A 359 5.77 -6.85 -26.81
C VAL A 359 5.47 -6.30 -28.21
N ASN A 360 5.41 -7.20 -29.19
CA ASN A 360 5.09 -6.85 -30.57
C ASN A 360 3.57 -6.90 -30.77
N THR A 361 3.00 -5.85 -31.35
CA THR A 361 1.56 -5.72 -31.60
C THR A 361 1.31 -5.22 -33.02
N ASN A 362 0.07 -5.27 -33.52
CA ASN A 362 -0.27 -4.69 -34.84
C ASN A 362 0.07 -3.19 -34.97
N MET A 363 0.16 -2.48 -33.85
CA MET A 363 0.45 -1.04 -33.83
C MET A 363 1.94 -0.73 -33.57
N GLY A 364 2.78 -1.76 -33.47
CA GLY A 364 4.22 -1.65 -33.23
C GLY A 364 4.63 -2.18 -31.85
N LEU A 365 5.87 -1.82 -31.46
CA LEU A 365 6.50 -2.29 -30.24
C LEU A 365 6.05 -1.48 -29.01
N ILE A 366 5.60 -2.18 -27.96
CA ILE A 366 5.29 -1.57 -26.67
C ILE A 366 6.32 -2.04 -25.65
N SER A 367 6.98 -1.09 -24.97
CA SER A 367 7.98 -1.41 -23.95
C SER A 367 7.35 -2.10 -22.74
N LEU A 368 7.82 -3.30 -22.40
CA LEU A 368 7.34 -4.04 -21.24
C LEU A 368 7.71 -3.34 -19.92
N ARG A 369 8.83 -2.61 -19.89
CA ARG A 369 9.18 -1.74 -18.76
C ARG A 369 8.13 -0.66 -18.50
N ARG A 370 7.56 -0.07 -19.55
CA ARG A 370 6.50 0.94 -19.42
C ARG A 370 5.19 0.31 -18.91
N ILE A 371 4.88 -0.91 -19.34
CA ILE A 371 3.71 -1.66 -18.85
C ILE A 371 3.91 -1.98 -17.36
N TRP A 372 5.08 -2.50 -16.99
CA TRP A 372 5.46 -2.79 -15.60
C TRP A 372 5.22 -1.59 -14.67
N GLN A 373 5.75 -0.41 -15.04
CA GLN A 373 5.58 0.82 -14.26
C GLN A 373 4.11 1.22 -14.08
N LYS A 374 3.25 0.97 -15.07
CA LYS A 374 1.81 1.23 -14.94
C LYS A 374 1.14 0.25 -13.99
N LEU A 375 1.50 -1.04 -14.07
CA LEU A 375 0.96 -2.09 -13.21
C LEU A 375 1.33 -1.84 -11.75
N GLU A 376 2.60 -1.53 -11.47
CA GLU A 376 3.04 -1.19 -10.11
C GLU A 376 2.33 0.03 -9.56
N LYS A 377 2.21 1.11 -10.36
CA LYS A 377 1.48 2.31 -9.96
C LYS A 377 0.04 1.98 -9.55
N VAL A 378 -0.65 1.18 -10.36
CA VAL A 378 -2.04 0.82 -10.12
C VAL A 378 -2.16 -0.03 -8.86
N ARG A 379 -1.28 -1.02 -8.68
CA ARG A 379 -1.25 -1.84 -7.47
C ARG A 379 -0.96 -1.04 -6.21
N LEU A 380 -0.01 -0.11 -6.25
CA LEU A 380 0.30 0.78 -5.13
C LEU A 380 -0.91 1.66 -4.75
N LEU A 381 -1.64 2.16 -5.75
CA LEU A 381 -2.84 2.97 -5.52
C LEU A 381 -4.05 2.13 -5.07
N GLN A 382 -4.19 0.90 -5.55
CA GLN A 382 -5.29 0.00 -5.22
C GLN A 382 -5.04 -0.80 -3.94
N GLY A 383 -3.80 -0.84 -3.47
CA GLY A 383 -3.39 -1.64 -2.33
C GLY A 383 -3.25 -3.13 -2.67
N GLU A 384 -2.86 -3.46 -3.89
CA GLU A 384 -2.67 -4.84 -4.36
C GLU A 384 -1.20 -5.29 -4.31
#